data_AF-A0A6I2SD13-F1
#
_entry.id   AF-A0A6I2SD13-F1
#
_cell.length_a   1.000
_cell.length_b   1.000
_cell.length_c   1.000
_cell.angle_alpha   90.00
_cell.angle_beta   90.00
_cell.angle_gamma   90.00
#
_symmetry.space_group_name_H-M   'P 1'
#
loop_
_entity.id
_entity.type
_entity.pdbx_description
1 polymer ?
#
loop_
_entity_poly.entity_id
_entity_poly.type
_entity_poly.pdbx_seq_one_letter_code
_entity_poly.pdbx_strand_id
1 'polypeptide(L)'
;MSLKLRLIGILLSLVTLSGCGGSDSSQVTDSYIFPAGTSTLAFTAMSTSLLPTSISGIDFSITLPVGMNVATANGGSGPIEIASITAGSALAGTNLAFGSYSASTRTAHLSMATTSNSYRSGEFLRLACTVDPNTNITLGSLKNANSPVLIQKAVGWDPSTLGTVLLTNQVRVAIGVAN
;
A
#
# COMPACT_ATOMS: atom_id res chain seq x y z
N MET A 1 -6.91 74.84 -8.44
CA MET A 1 -5.76 74.77 -7.51
C MET A 1 -6.01 73.60 -6.56
N SER A 2 -4.99 72.75 -6.38
CA SER A 2 -4.90 71.65 -5.39
C SER A 2 -5.45 70.25 -5.77
N LEU A 3 -4.63 69.59 -6.60
CA LEU A 3 -4.27 68.18 -6.66
C LEU A 3 -4.60 67.31 -5.41
N LYS A 4 -5.32 66.19 -5.58
CA LYS A 4 -5.05 64.91 -4.86
C LYS A 4 -5.41 63.71 -5.74
N LEU A 5 -4.46 63.31 -6.57
CA LEU A 5 -4.40 62.00 -7.23
C LEU A 5 -4.03 60.97 -6.15
N ARG A 6 -4.91 60.01 -5.84
CA ARG A 6 -4.57 58.85 -5.00
C ARG A 6 -4.52 57.59 -5.86
N LEU A 7 -3.28 57.12 -6.06
CA LEU A 7 -2.92 55.76 -6.42
C LEU A 7 -3.70 54.74 -5.57
N ILE A 8 -4.38 53.78 -6.20
CA ILE A 8 -4.43 52.40 -5.72
C ILE A 8 -4.21 51.51 -6.95
N GLY A 9 -3.13 50.74 -6.90
CA GLY A 9 -2.51 50.09 -8.04
C GLY A 9 -3.24 48.84 -8.52
N ILE A 10 -3.12 48.65 -9.83
CA ILE A 10 -3.18 47.35 -10.48
C ILE A 10 -2.04 46.48 -9.90
N LEU A 11 -2.37 45.33 -9.31
CA LEU A 11 -1.70 44.08 -9.66
C LEU A 11 -2.55 42.90 -9.20
N LEU A 12 -3.15 42.25 -10.19
CA LEU A 12 -3.84 40.98 -10.09
C LEU A 12 -2.77 39.89 -9.84
N SER A 13 -2.37 39.68 -8.59
CA SER A 13 -1.54 38.52 -8.23
C SER A 13 -2.44 37.30 -8.07
N LEU A 14 -2.64 36.59 -9.18
CA LEU A 14 -3.02 35.18 -9.17
C LEU A 14 -1.96 34.45 -8.34
N VAL A 15 -2.22 34.21 -7.05
CA VAL A 15 -1.50 33.19 -6.30
C VAL A 15 -2.04 31.87 -6.81
N THR A 16 -1.54 31.46 -7.97
CA THR A 16 -1.39 30.03 -8.22
C THR A 16 -0.49 29.56 -7.08
N LEU A 17 -1.04 28.77 -6.14
CA LEU A 17 -0.19 27.86 -5.39
C LEU A 17 0.34 26.86 -6.42
N SER A 18 1.36 27.29 -7.14
CA SER A 18 2.34 26.44 -7.78
C SER A 18 2.78 25.44 -6.72
N GLY A 19 2.55 24.17 -7.02
CA GLY A 19 3.01 23.02 -6.24
C GLY A 19 4.45 23.26 -5.79
N CYS A 20 4.60 23.43 -4.48
CA CYS A 20 5.87 23.53 -3.82
C CYS A 20 6.29 22.11 -3.44
N GLY A 21 7.50 21.74 -3.83
CA GLY A 21 8.18 20.58 -3.29
C GLY A 21 8.44 19.51 -4.33
N GLY A 22 9.39 19.79 -5.23
CA GLY A 22 10.07 18.75 -5.96
C GLY A 22 10.63 17.71 -4.99
N SER A 23 10.20 16.48 -5.20
CA SER A 23 11.05 15.33 -5.01
C SER A 23 11.00 14.65 -6.36
N ASP A 24 12.16 14.47 -6.99
CA ASP A 24 12.34 13.50 -8.06
C ASP A 24 12.13 12.11 -7.46
N SER A 25 10.90 11.80 -7.02
CA SER A 25 10.46 10.42 -6.98
C SER A 25 10.26 10.07 -8.44
N SER A 26 11.28 9.48 -9.06
CA SER A 26 11.08 8.74 -10.30
C SER A 26 9.89 7.83 -10.04
N GLN A 27 8.73 8.17 -10.60
CA GLN A 27 7.52 7.41 -10.34
C GLN A 27 7.79 5.99 -10.79
N VAL A 28 7.71 5.03 -9.87
CA VAL A 28 7.86 3.62 -10.21
C VAL A 28 6.69 3.24 -11.12
N THR A 29 6.98 3.03 -12.40
CA THR A 29 6.00 2.66 -13.42
C THR A 29 5.86 1.13 -13.51
N ASP A 30 4.87 0.67 -14.27
CA ASP A 30 4.65 -0.75 -14.52
C ASP A 30 5.79 -1.42 -15.30
N SER A 31 6.68 -0.64 -15.93
CA SER A 31 7.89 -1.12 -16.58
C SER A 31 9.07 -1.34 -15.62
N TYR A 32 8.91 -1.05 -14.33
CA TYR A 32 9.91 -1.37 -13.32
C TYR A 32 10.21 -2.87 -13.31
N ILE A 33 11.49 -3.23 -13.43
CA ILE A 33 11.98 -4.61 -13.36
C ILE A 33 12.56 -4.82 -11.96
N PHE A 34 12.10 -5.86 -11.27
CA PHE A 34 12.63 -6.20 -9.96
C PHE A 34 14.08 -6.71 -10.09
N PRO A 35 15.05 -6.12 -9.35
CA PRO A 35 16.42 -6.61 -9.36
C PRO A 35 16.51 -7.98 -8.66
N ALA A 36 17.48 -8.78 -9.09
CA ALA A 36 17.82 -10.03 -8.39
C ALA A 36 18.25 -9.74 -6.94
N GLY A 37 17.90 -10.64 -6.02
CA GLY A 37 18.09 -10.45 -4.58
C GLY A 37 16.82 -9.96 -3.90
N THR A 38 16.96 -9.18 -2.83
CA THR A 38 15.81 -8.74 -2.03
C THR A 38 15.10 -7.55 -2.69
N SER A 39 13.80 -7.70 -2.92
CA SER A 39 12.90 -6.64 -3.36
C SER A 39 11.72 -6.53 -2.41
N THR A 40 11.26 -5.31 -2.13
CA THR A 40 10.14 -5.09 -1.21
C THR A 40 8.89 -4.64 -1.96
N LEU A 41 7.85 -5.45 -1.89
CA LEU A 41 6.51 -5.09 -2.37
C LEU A 41 5.85 -4.17 -1.35
N ALA A 42 5.15 -3.15 -1.84
CA ALA A 42 4.31 -2.26 -1.04
C ALA A 42 2.83 -2.48 -1.36
N PHE A 43 1.98 -2.49 -0.35
CA PHE A 43 0.53 -2.62 -0.51
C PHE A 43 -0.15 -1.36 -0.02
N THR A 44 -1.03 -0.83 -0.86
CA THR A 44 -1.84 0.35 -0.55
C THR A 44 -3.31 -0.03 -0.60
N ALA A 45 -4.06 0.22 0.46
CA ALA A 45 -5.51 0.09 0.45
C ALA A 45 -6.15 1.45 0.18
N MET A 46 -7.16 1.41 -0.68
CA MET A 46 -7.96 2.56 -1.09
C MET A 46 -9.42 2.21 -0.90
N SER A 47 -10.18 3.15 -0.36
CA SER A 47 -11.63 3.00 -0.33
C SER A 47 -12.23 3.27 -1.71
N THR A 48 -13.25 2.50 -2.09
CA THR A 48 -14.04 2.74 -3.31
C THR A 48 -15.29 3.58 -3.05
N SER A 49 -15.59 3.88 -1.78
CA SER A 49 -16.74 4.68 -1.35
C SER A 49 -16.42 5.44 -0.06
N LEU A 50 -17.34 6.25 0.46
CA LEU A 50 -17.22 6.71 1.83
C LEU A 50 -17.35 5.49 2.77
N LEU A 51 -16.41 5.32 3.69
CA LEU A 51 -16.46 4.24 4.68
C LEU A 51 -17.21 4.70 5.94
N PRO A 52 -18.03 3.82 6.56
CA PRO A 52 -18.69 4.13 7.82
C PRO A 52 -17.70 4.20 8.99
N THR A 53 -16.56 3.51 8.88
CA THR A 53 -15.47 3.48 9.87
C THR A 53 -14.13 3.40 9.14
N SER A 54 -13.05 3.87 9.76
CA SER A 54 -11.69 3.58 9.28
C SER A 54 -11.44 2.08 9.21
N ILE A 55 -10.59 1.66 8.28
CA ILE A 55 -10.17 0.26 8.21
C ILE A 55 -9.24 -0.01 9.41
N SER A 56 -9.42 -1.14 10.08
CA SER A 56 -8.60 -1.57 11.22
C SER A 56 -7.97 -2.95 10.98
N GLY A 57 -8.41 -3.68 9.95
CA GLY A 57 -7.76 -4.90 9.52
C GLY A 57 -8.08 -5.28 8.07
N ILE A 58 -7.10 -5.86 7.37
CA ILE A 58 -7.23 -6.36 6.01
C ILE A 58 -6.50 -7.70 5.88
N ASP A 59 -7.23 -8.69 5.40
CA ASP A 59 -6.75 -10.00 4.96
C ASP A 59 -6.89 -10.06 3.44
N PHE A 60 -5.78 -10.33 2.75
CA PHE A 60 -5.75 -10.42 1.30
C PHE A 60 -4.75 -11.48 0.84
N SER A 61 -4.78 -11.80 -0.45
CA SER A 61 -3.81 -12.71 -1.05
C SER A 61 -3.30 -12.23 -2.37
N ILE A 62 -2.02 -12.51 -2.60
CA ILE A 62 -1.34 -12.28 -3.86
C ILE A 62 -0.67 -13.55 -4.35
N THR A 63 -0.58 -13.69 -5.66
CA THR A 63 0.24 -14.69 -6.34
C THR A 63 1.53 -14.04 -6.80
N LEU A 64 2.66 -14.61 -6.39
CA LEU A 64 3.98 -14.20 -6.82
C LEU A 64 4.32 -14.84 -8.18
N PRO A 65 4.95 -14.09 -9.09
CA PRO A 65 5.49 -14.65 -10.33
C PRO A 65 6.54 -15.73 -10.06
N VAL A 66 6.76 -16.59 -11.04
CA VAL A 66 7.87 -17.55 -10.99
C VAL A 66 9.18 -16.77 -10.86
N GLY A 67 10.04 -17.21 -9.94
CA GLY A 67 11.29 -16.52 -9.63
C GLY A 67 11.19 -15.50 -8.51
N MET A 68 10.02 -15.29 -7.91
CA MET A 68 9.84 -14.46 -6.72
C MET A 68 9.31 -15.31 -5.57
N ASN A 69 9.98 -15.25 -4.42
CA ASN A 69 9.69 -16.06 -3.24
C ASN A 69 9.69 -15.22 -1.97
N VAL A 70 9.10 -15.76 -0.90
CA VAL A 70 9.08 -15.15 0.43
C VAL A 70 9.72 -16.10 1.43
N ALA A 71 10.52 -15.57 2.35
CA ALA A 71 11.10 -16.36 3.42
C ALA A 71 10.00 -16.86 4.37
N THR A 72 10.04 -18.14 4.70
CA THR A 72 9.10 -18.78 5.63
C THR A 72 9.86 -19.40 6.78
N ALA A 73 9.27 -19.40 7.97
CA ALA A 73 9.92 -19.81 9.21
C ALA A 73 10.52 -21.23 9.16
N ASN A 74 9.96 -22.11 8.32
CA ASN A 74 10.39 -23.50 8.17
C ASN A 74 10.90 -23.84 6.75
N GLY A 75 11.05 -22.82 5.88
CA GLY A 75 11.42 -23.00 4.48
C GLY A 75 10.27 -23.51 3.58
N GLY A 76 10.32 -23.11 2.30
CA GLY A 76 9.36 -23.53 1.28
C GLY A 76 7.96 -22.92 1.49
N SER A 77 7.12 -23.59 2.29
CA SER A 77 5.73 -23.18 2.56
C SER A 77 5.44 -23.15 4.06
N GLY A 78 4.63 -22.21 4.50
CA GLY A 78 4.26 -22.06 5.90
C GLY A 78 4.15 -20.60 6.33
N PRO A 79 4.19 -20.33 7.64
CA PRO A 79 4.21 -18.98 8.17
C PRO A 79 5.37 -18.17 7.58
N ILE A 80 5.07 -16.98 7.09
CA ILE A 80 6.09 -16.04 6.60
C ILE A 80 6.93 -15.58 7.79
N GLU A 81 8.24 -15.45 7.61
CA GLU A 81 9.12 -14.91 8.64
C GLU A 81 8.68 -13.49 9.02
N ILE A 82 8.63 -13.19 10.32
CA ILE A 82 8.16 -11.89 10.82
C ILE A 82 8.98 -10.74 10.22
N ALA A 83 10.28 -10.93 10.00
CA ALA A 83 11.15 -9.92 9.39
C ALA A 83 10.81 -9.61 7.92
N SER A 84 10.09 -10.50 7.23
CA SER A 84 9.67 -10.30 5.84
C SER A 84 8.40 -9.49 5.70
N ILE A 85 7.64 -9.27 6.78
CA ILE A 85 6.40 -8.48 6.75
C ILE A 85 6.56 -7.30 7.70
N THR A 86 6.46 -6.09 7.15
CA THR A 86 6.57 -4.86 7.93
C THR A 86 5.39 -3.94 7.69
N ALA A 87 5.04 -3.13 8.69
CA ALA A 87 4.00 -2.13 8.55
C ALA A 87 4.37 -1.10 7.49
N GLY A 88 3.40 -0.68 6.68
CA GLY A 88 3.57 0.41 5.73
C GLY A 88 3.63 1.78 6.42
N SER A 89 4.16 2.76 5.70
CA SER A 89 4.39 4.12 6.21
C SER A 89 3.12 4.89 6.60
N ALA A 90 1.95 4.52 6.08
CA ALA A 90 0.68 5.17 6.43
C ALA A 90 0.03 4.61 7.70
N LEU A 91 0.63 3.59 8.34
CA LEU A 91 0.14 3.02 9.59
C LEU A 91 0.76 3.69 10.81
N ALA A 92 -0.09 4.04 11.77
CA ALA A 92 0.29 4.51 13.08
C ALA A 92 -0.18 3.53 14.17
N GLY A 93 0.45 3.58 15.34
CA GLY A 93 0.07 2.78 16.50
C GLY A 93 0.60 1.34 16.47
N THR A 94 -0.03 0.47 17.27
CA THR A 94 0.35 -0.94 17.38
C THR A 94 -0.20 -1.70 16.18
N ASN A 95 0.73 -2.37 15.49
CA ASN A 95 0.51 -3.04 14.22
C ASN A 95 0.82 -4.52 14.37
N LEU A 96 -0.11 -5.38 13.96
CA LEU A 96 0.07 -6.82 13.87
C LEU A 96 0.04 -7.20 12.40
N ALA A 97 1.17 -7.71 11.91
CA ALA A 97 1.31 -8.15 10.53
C ALA A 97 1.75 -9.62 10.53
N PHE A 98 1.05 -10.46 9.78
CA PHE A 98 1.35 -11.88 9.70
C PHE A 98 0.89 -12.43 8.34
N GLY A 99 1.36 -13.63 8.00
CA GLY A 99 0.98 -14.24 6.75
C GLY A 99 1.54 -15.65 6.60
N SER A 100 1.13 -16.29 5.52
CA SER A 100 1.62 -17.60 5.12
C SER A 100 1.89 -17.63 3.63
N TYR A 101 2.94 -18.33 3.22
CA TYR A 101 3.30 -18.52 1.83
C TYR A 101 3.20 -19.99 1.44
N SER A 102 2.71 -20.26 0.24
CA SER A 102 2.72 -21.59 -0.39
C SER A 102 3.60 -21.53 -1.63
N ALA A 103 4.73 -22.24 -1.62
CA ALA A 103 5.63 -22.32 -2.77
C ALA A 103 4.99 -23.04 -3.98
N SER A 104 4.10 -24.01 -3.72
CA SER A 104 3.43 -24.79 -4.77
C SER A 104 2.49 -23.93 -5.63
N THR A 105 1.76 -23.02 -4.99
CA THR A 105 0.82 -22.10 -5.65
C THR A 105 1.40 -20.70 -5.85
N ARG A 106 2.58 -20.43 -5.26
CA ARG A 106 3.21 -19.11 -5.13
C ARG A 106 2.28 -18.07 -4.50
N THR A 107 1.40 -18.49 -3.61
CA THR A 107 0.42 -17.60 -3.00
C THR A 107 0.90 -17.15 -1.63
N ALA A 108 0.95 -15.85 -1.40
CA ALA A 108 1.11 -15.24 -0.09
C ALA A 108 -0.25 -14.77 0.42
N HIS A 109 -0.68 -15.33 1.55
CA HIS A 109 -1.78 -14.81 2.36
C HIS A 109 -1.20 -13.82 3.35
N LEU A 110 -1.72 -12.61 3.38
CA LEU A 110 -1.21 -11.50 4.17
C LEU A 110 -2.35 -10.90 4.98
N SER A 111 -2.07 -10.66 6.26
CA SER A 111 -2.98 -10.00 7.18
C SER A 111 -2.27 -8.86 7.88
N MET A 112 -2.98 -7.75 8.01
CA MET A 112 -2.54 -6.58 8.73
C MET A 112 -3.69 -6.08 9.59
N ALA A 113 -3.46 -5.91 10.89
CA ALA A 113 -4.42 -5.34 11.83
C ALA A 113 -3.76 -4.25 12.67
N THR A 114 -4.47 -3.16 12.92
CA THR A 114 -4.01 -2.05 13.75
C THR A 114 -5.02 -1.75 14.85
N THR A 115 -4.52 -1.41 16.04
CA THR A 115 -5.37 -0.90 17.14
C THR A 115 -5.67 0.59 16.99
N SER A 116 -5.08 1.26 15.99
CA SER A 116 -5.34 2.66 15.71
C SER A 116 -6.55 2.80 14.79
N ASN A 117 -7.52 3.64 15.14
CA ASN A 117 -8.69 3.96 14.30
C ASN A 117 -8.33 4.79 13.04
N SER A 118 -7.08 4.71 12.56
CA SER A 118 -6.48 5.74 11.71
C SER A 118 -5.95 5.25 10.37
N TYR A 119 -6.27 4.05 9.91
CA TYR A 119 -5.86 3.68 8.57
C TYR A 119 -6.59 4.56 7.55
N ARG A 120 -5.87 5.57 7.04
CA ARG A 120 -6.24 6.35 5.86
C ARG A 120 -5.73 5.62 4.63
N SER A 121 -6.28 5.94 3.47
CA SER A 121 -5.74 5.50 2.19
C SER A 121 -4.23 5.73 2.12
N GLY A 122 -3.45 4.70 1.82
CA GLY A 122 -1.98 4.80 1.82
C GLY A 122 -1.28 3.45 2.00
N GLU A 123 0.05 3.43 2.01
CA GLU A 123 0.81 2.19 2.17
C GLU A 123 0.62 1.59 3.57
N PHE A 124 0.16 0.34 3.65
CA PHE A 124 -0.16 -0.32 4.92
C PHE A 124 0.64 -1.58 5.19
N LEU A 125 1.20 -2.20 4.16
CA LEU A 125 1.98 -3.41 4.35
C LEU A 125 3.12 -3.42 3.37
N ARG A 126 4.25 -3.94 3.83
CA ARG A 126 5.41 -4.22 3.01
C ARG A 126 5.76 -5.69 3.15
N LEU A 127 6.07 -6.32 2.02
CA LEU A 127 6.51 -7.72 1.97
C LEU A 127 7.86 -7.81 1.27
N ALA A 128 8.88 -8.22 2.00
CA ALA A 128 10.18 -8.56 1.41
C ALA A 128 10.08 -9.89 0.66
N CYS A 129 10.51 -9.87 -0.58
CA CYS A 129 10.58 -11.04 -1.46
C CYS A 129 12.02 -11.20 -1.96
N THR A 130 12.44 -12.44 -2.18
CA THR A 130 13.68 -12.76 -2.90
C THR A 130 13.34 -12.99 -4.36
N VAL A 131 14.09 -12.36 -5.25
CA VAL A 131 14.01 -12.48 -6.70
C VAL A 131 15.21 -13.26 -7.20
N ASP A 132 14.94 -14.36 -7.90
CA ASP A 132 15.97 -15.25 -8.42
C ASP A 132 16.79 -14.57 -9.53
N PRO A 133 18.10 -14.85 -9.64
CA PRO A 133 18.92 -14.37 -10.75
C PRO A 133 18.34 -14.75 -12.12
N ASN A 134 18.57 -13.91 -13.12
CA ASN A 134 18.14 -14.12 -14.52
C ASN A 134 16.63 -14.20 -14.72
N THR A 135 15.83 -13.67 -13.78
CA THR A 135 14.39 -13.50 -13.96
C THR A 135 14.08 -12.08 -14.43
N ASN A 136 13.03 -11.93 -15.25
CA ASN A 136 12.56 -10.63 -15.74
C ASN A 136 11.12 -10.43 -15.29
N ILE A 137 10.96 -10.06 -14.02
CA ILE A 137 9.67 -9.81 -13.39
C ILE A 137 9.44 -8.30 -13.39
N THR A 138 8.33 -7.85 -13.96
CA THR A 138 7.95 -6.44 -13.97
C THR A 138 6.87 -6.16 -12.93
N LEU A 139 6.78 -4.91 -12.46
CA LEU A 139 5.68 -4.48 -11.60
C LEU A 139 4.33 -4.67 -12.30
N GLY A 140 4.25 -4.38 -13.61
CA GLY A 140 3.05 -4.58 -14.41
C GLY A 140 2.60 -6.04 -14.49
N SER A 141 3.53 -6.99 -14.65
CA SER A 141 3.17 -8.42 -14.70
C SER A 141 2.67 -8.93 -13.35
N LEU A 142 3.29 -8.48 -12.25
CA LEU A 142 2.84 -8.76 -10.89
C LEU A 142 1.43 -8.19 -10.62
N LYS A 143 1.17 -6.94 -11.00
CA LYS A 143 -0.16 -6.32 -10.87
C LYS A 143 -1.22 -7.06 -11.68
N ASN A 144 -0.92 -7.41 -12.94
CA ASN A 144 -1.85 -8.10 -13.82
C ASN A 144 -2.22 -9.49 -13.29
N ALA A 145 -1.26 -10.23 -12.72
CA ALA A 145 -1.51 -11.53 -12.09
C ALA A 145 -2.42 -11.44 -10.84
N ASN A 146 -2.59 -10.25 -10.29
CA ASN A 146 -3.31 -9.96 -9.06
C ASN A 146 -4.39 -8.90 -9.27
N SER A 147 -5.01 -8.84 -10.45
CA SER A 147 -6.05 -7.85 -10.76
C SER A 147 -7.44 -8.51 -10.83
N PRO A 148 -8.36 -8.21 -9.90
CA PRO A 148 -8.15 -7.46 -8.65
C PRO A 148 -7.42 -8.30 -7.59
N VAL A 149 -6.78 -7.62 -6.63
CA VAL A 149 -6.20 -8.30 -5.46
C VAL A 149 -7.34 -8.95 -4.68
N LEU A 150 -7.21 -10.23 -4.36
CA LEU A 150 -8.24 -10.96 -3.65
C LEU A 150 -8.22 -10.56 -2.17
N ILE A 151 -9.20 -9.76 -1.75
CA ILE A 151 -9.42 -9.42 -0.35
C ILE A 151 -10.37 -10.47 0.23
N GLN A 152 -9.91 -11.25 1.21
CA GLN A 152 -10.78 -12.18 1.93
C GLN A 152 -11.64 -11.46 2.96
N LYS A 153 -11.03 -10.49 3.66
CA LYS A 153 -11.72 -9.76 4.72
C LYS A 153 -11.11 -8.37 4.89
N ALA A 154 -11.94 -7.35 4.94
CA ALA A 154 -11.54 -6.06 5.47
C ALA A 154 -12.54 -5.64 6.53
N VAL A 155 -12.06 -5.06 7.62
CA VAL A 155 -12.88 -4.66 8.76
C VAL A 155 -12.50 -3.30 9.29
N GLY A 156 -13.47 -2.61 9.87
CA GLY A 156 -13.25 -1.44 10.72
C GLY A 156 -13.82 -1.65 12.11
N TRP A 157 -13.39 -0.84 13.07
CA TRP A 157 -13.96 -0.81 14.42
C TRP A 157 -14.92 0.38 14.54
N ASP A 158 -16.15 0.10 14.97
CA ASP A 158 -17.14 1.13 15.31
C ASP A 158 -17.19 1.31 16.85
N PRO A 159 -16.67 2.43 17.38
CA PRO A 159 -16.69 2.68 18.82
C PRO A 159 -18.08 2.96 19.37
N SER A 160 -19.05 3.33 18.53
CA SER A 160 -20.42 3.63 18.98
C SER A 160 -21.23 2.36 19.28
N THR A 161 -20.98 1.30 18.52
CA THR A 161 -21.61 -0.01 18.68
C THR A 161 -20.71 -1.04 19.37
N LEU A 162 -19.45 -0.70 19.65
CA LEU A 162 -18.41 -1.61 20.17
C LEU A 162 -18.28 -2.87 19.30
N GLY A 163 -18.39 -2.70 17.99
CA GLY A 163 -18.53 -3.78 17.02
C GLY A 163 -17.56 -3.67 15.85
N THR A 164 -17.40 -4.79 15.14
CA THR A 164 -16.66 -4.84 13.88
C THR A 164 -17.59 -4.59 12.70
N VAL A 165 -17.22 -3.67 11.81
CA VAL A 165 -17.94 -3.39 10.56
C VAL A 165 -17.22 -4.07 9.40
N LEU A 166 -17.94 -4.81 8.56
CA LEU A 166 -17.37 -5.46 7.38
C LEU A 166 -17.21 -4.47 6.23
N LEU A 167 -15.99 -4.36 5.70
CA LEU A 167 -15.60 -3.41 4.65
C LEU A 167 -15.08 -4.10 3.37
N THR A 168 -15.08 -5.43 3.28
CA THR A 168 -14.45 -6.21 2.19
C THR A 168 -14.77 -5.71 0.78
N ASN A 169 -16.02 -5.35 0.51
CA ASN A 169 -16.46 -4.90 -0.82
C ASN A 169 -16.33 -3.37 -1.04
N GLN A 170 -15.77 -2.65 -0.07
CA GLN A 170 -15.59 -1.19 -0.08
C GLN A 170 -14.11 -0.80 -0.14
N VAL A 171 -13.21 -1.78 -0.17
CA VAL A 171 -11.75 -1.58 -0.16
C VAL A 171 -11.15 -2.26 -1.39
N ARG A 172 -10.12 -1.65 -1.96
CA ARG A 172 -9.24 -2.26 -2.95
C ARG A 172 -7.80 -2.17 -2.47
N VAL A 173 -7.02 -3.21 -2.74
CA VAL A 173 -5.57 -3.22 -2.51
C VAL A 173 -4.86 -3.07 -3.84
N ALA A 174 -3.90 -2.14 -3.90
CA ALA A 174 -2.96 -1.96 -4.99
C ALA A 174 -1.57 -2.43 -4.58
N ILE A 175 -0.82 -2.96 -5.55
CA ILE A 175 0.56 -3.44 -5.38
C ILE A 175 1.51 -2.39 -5.97
N GLY A 176 2.57 -2.08 -5.25
CA GLY A 176 3.65 -1.19 -5.66
C GLY A 176 5.01 -1.75 -5.23
N VAL A 177 6.04 -0.91 -5.40
CA VAL A 177 7.39 -1.17 -4.90
C VAL A 177 7.63 -0.22 -3.73
N ALA A 178 8.17 -0.72 -2.62
CA ALA A 178 8.55 0.15 -1.52
C ALA A 178 9.81 0.94 -1.91
N ASN A 179 9.77 2.26 -1.72
CA ASN A 179 10.93 3.14 -1.81
C ASN A 179 11.82 3.02 -0.56
#